data_AF-A0A7V3HN33-F1
#
_entry.id   AF-A0A7V3HN33-F1
#
_cell.length_a   1.000
_cell.length_b   1.000
_cell.length_c   1.000
_cell.angle_alpha   90.00
_cell.angle_beta   90.00
_cell.angle_gamma   90.00
#
_symmetry.space_group_name_H-M   'P 1'
#
loop_
_entity.id
_entity.type
_entity.pdbx_description
1 polymer ?
#
loop_
_entity_poly.entity_id
_entity_poly.type
_entity_poly.pdbx_seq_one_letter_code
_entity_poly.pdbx_strand_id
1 'polypeptide(L)'
;MGSLKSMNPDGKEIDSAALAAKRGDPDAFARLHSLLERYILRASANFMDGREQDDVAQELRLLLFKVLPSWEPGKGREFRQYYIGAMKKHLWKLRKRATRFNFVSIEEMEADYAAG
;
A
#
# COMPACT_ATOMS: atom_id res chain seq x y z
N MET A 1 -19.58 28.18 -7.02
CA MET A 1 -19.21 27.30 -5.89
C MET A 1 -19.36 25.85 -6.34
N GLY A 2 -18.25 25.14 -6.60
CA GLY A 2 -18.28 23.75 -7.05
C GLY A 2 -18.52 22.79 -5.88
N SER A 3 -19.49 21.90 -6.03
CA SER A 3 -19.95 20.95 -5.01
C SER A 3 -18.83 19.99 -4.58
N LEU A 4 -18.56 19.91 -3.27
CA LEU A 4 -17.59 19.02 -2.60
C LEU A 4 -17.89 17.50 -2.76
N LYS A 5 -18.90 17.12 -3.56
CA LYS A 5 -19.27 15.72 -3.81
C LYS A 5 -18.40 15.00 -4.85
N SER A 6 -17.49 15.69 -5.56
CA SER A 6 -16.70 15.10 -6.66
C SER A 6 -15.28 14.64 -6.31
N MET A 7 -14.90 14.62 -5.02
CA MET A 7 -13.48 14.44 -4.61
C MET A 7 -13.03 12.99 -4.35
N ASN A 8 -13.85 12.00 -4.69
CA ASN A 8 -13.43 10.61 -4.71
C ASN A 8 -13.32 10.17 -6.17
N PRO A 9 -12.16 9.70 -6.62
CA PRO A 9 -12.03 9.21 -7.98
C PRO A 9 -13.04 8.09 -8.23
N ASP A 10 -13.70 8.14 -9.38
CA ASP A 10 -14.69 7.15 -9.78
C ASP A 10 -14.01 5.76 -9.79
N GLY A 11 -14.69 4.73 -9.27
CA GLY A 11 -14.18 3.36 -9.30
C GLY A 11 -13.83 2.92 -10.72
N LYS A 12 -14.58 3.41 -11.72
CA LYS A 12 -14.28 3.19 -13.14
C LYS A 12 -12.99 3.85 -13.61
N GLU A 13 -12.66 5.03 -13.09
CA GLU A 13 -11.42 5.73 -13.42
C GLU A 13 -10.21 4.98 -12.87
N ILE A 14 -10.30 4.48 -11.63
CA ILE A 14 -9.26 3.66 -11.00
C ILE A 14 -9.04 2.38 -11.79
N ASP A 15 -10.12 1.65 -12.12
CA ASP A 15 -10.01 0.39 -12.85
C ASP A 15 -9.45 0.59 -14.26
N SER A 16 -9.81 1.70 -14.92
CA SER A 16 -9.26 2.06 -16.24
C SER A 16 -7.77 2.38 -16.18
N ALA A 17 -7.34 3.16 -15.18
CA ALA A 17 -5.92 3.46 -14.96
C ALA A 17 -5.12 2.20 -14.58
N ALA A 18 -5.68 1.32 -13.75
CA ALA A 18 -5.07 0.04 -13.39
C ALA A 18 -4.91 -0.88 -14.61
N LEU A 19 -5.92 -0.96 -15.48
CA LEU A 19 -5.84 -1.77 -16.69
C LEU A 19 -4.78 -1.26 -17.66
N ALA A 20 -4.70 0.07 -17.87
CA ALA A 20 -3.67 0.68 -18.72
C ALA A 20 -2.27 0.48 -18.12
N ALA A 21 -2.10 0.71 -16.81
CA ALA A 21 -0.84 0.48 -16.12
C ALA A 21 -0.38 -0.99 -16.18
N LYS A 22 -1.31 -1.95 -16.04
CA LYS A 22 -1.03 -3.39 -16.19
C LYS A 22 -0.55 -3.76 -17.60
N ARG A 23 -0.96 -3.00 -18.63
CA ARG A 23 -0.50 -3.17 -20.02
C ARG A 23 0.86 -2.51 -20.31
N GLY A 24 1.48 -1.89 -19.31
CA GLY A 24 2.81 -1.29 -19.42
C GLY A 24 2.81 0.20 -19.76
N ASP A 25 1.66 0.89 -19.63
CA ASP A 25 1.60 2.35 -19.78
C ASP A 25 2.16 3.03 -18.50
N PRO A 26 3.33 3.70 -18.57
CA PRO A 26 3.96 4.32 -17.40
C PRO A 26 3.16 5.53 -16.87
N ASP A 27 2.51 6.29 -17.76
CA ASP A 27 1.70 7.46 -17.38
C ASP A 27 0.42 7.01 -16.67
N ALA A 28 -0.13 5.86 -17.07
CA ALA A 28 -1.26 5.25 -16.39
C ALA A 28 -0.91 4.81 -14.95
N PHE A 29 0.31 4.33 -14.70
CA PHE A 29 0.72 3.99 -13.33
C PHE A 29 0.83 5.23 -12.45
N ALA A 30 1.41 6.32 -12.97
CA ALA A 30 1.48 7.60 -12.25
C ALA A 30 0.07 8.16 -11.95
N ARG A 31 -0.87 8.03 -12.91
CA ARG A 31 -2.27 8.39 -12.70
C ARG A 31 -2.93 7.52 -11.64
N LEU A 32 -2.77 6.20 -11.72
CA LEU A 32 -3.31 5.25 -10.74
C LEU A 32 -2.82 5.56 -9.33
N HIS A 33 -1.52 5.81 -9.19
CA HIS A 33 -0.89 6.22 -7.94
C HIS A 33 -1.52 7.52 -7.41
N SER A 34 -1.66 8.54 -8.26
CA SER A 34 -2.29 9.82 -7.89
C SER A 34 -3.73 9.66 -7.40
N LEU A 35 -4.52 8.78 -8.04
CA LEU A 35 -5.91 8.48 -7.63
C LEU A 35 -5.98 7.79 -6.26
N LEU A 36 -4.95 7.02 -5.90
CA LEU A 36 -4.89 6.25 -4.64
C LEU A 36 -4.08 6.93 -3.54
N GLU A 37 -3.33 7.99 -3.84
CA GLU A 37 -2.40 8.63 -2.90
C GLU A 37 -3.10 9.09 -1.61
N ARG A 38 -4.28 9.70 -1.72
CA ARG A 38 -5.05 10.11 -0.53
C ARG A 38 -5.42 8.92 0.37
N TYR A 39 -5.69 7.75 -0.21
CA TYR A 39 -5.95 6.53 0.55
C TYR A 39 -4.68 6.00 1.22
N ILE A 40 -3.55 6.05 0.53
CA ILE A 40 -2.24 5.63 1.06
C ILE A 40 -1.82 6.50 2.25
N LEU A 41 -1.92 7.83 2.11
CA LEU A 41 -1.58 8.77 3.17
C LEU A 41 -2.49 8.60 4.40
N ARG A 42 -3.80 8.40 4.18
CA ARG A 42 -4.72 8.13 5.30
C ARG A 42 -4.44 6.77 5.96
N ALA A 43 -4.12 5.74 5.19
CA ALA A 43 -3.86 4.41 5.73
C ALA A 43 -2.55 4.36 6.53
N SER A 44 -1.51 5.07 6.08
CA SER A 44 -0.24 5.20 6.79
C SER A 44 -0.40 5.98 8.08
N ALA A 45 -1.05 7.15 8.05
CA ALA A 45 -1.32 7.96 9.24
C ALA A 45 -2.15 7.21 10.31
N ASN A 46 -3.04 6.31 9.89
CA ASN A 46 -3.82 5.49 10.82
C ASN A 46 -3.03 4.28 11.36
N PHE A 47 -1.87 3.96 10.78
CA PHE A 47 -1.09 2.78 11.11
C PHE A 47 0.09 3.09 12.02
N MET A 48 0.80 4.20 11.78
CA MET A 48 1.93 4.68 12.58
C MET A 48 1.88 6.21 12.65
N ASP A 49 2.41 6.76 13.75
CA ASP A 49 2.60 8.19 13.94
C ASP A 49 4.04 8.60 13.56
N GLY A 50 4.27 9.90 13.35
CA GLY A 50 5.62 10.44 13.24
C GLY A 50 6.32 10.11 11.91
N ARG A 51 7.64 9.84 11.98
CA ARG A 51 8.49 9.67 10.78
C ARG A 51 8.23 8.33 10.09
N GLU A 52 7.81 7.33 10.86
CA GLU A 52 7.50 5.98 10.42
C GLU A 52 6.25 5.95 9.51
N GLN A 53 5.41 6.99 9.56
CA GLN A 53 4.28 7.15 8.65
C GLN A 53 4.75 7.22 7.18
N ASP A 54 5.83 7.96 6.90
CA ASP A 54 6.31 8.16 5.54
C ASP A 54 6.89 6.86 4.96
N ASP A 55 7.59 6.07 5.78
CA ASP A 55 8.09 4.74 5.42
C ASP A 55 6.93 3.80 5.08
N VAL A 56 5.86 3.81 5.89
CA VAL A 56 4.67 3.01 5.63
C VAL A 56 3.98 3.47 4.34
N ALA A 57 3.88 4.78 4.11
CA ALA A 57 3.32 5.30 2.87
C ALA A 57 4.13 4.84 1.65
N GLN A 58 5.46 4.87 1.74
CA GLN A 58 6.35 4.37 0.69
C GLN A 58 6.17 2.87 0.44
N GLU A 59 6.11 2.04 1.48
CA GLU A 59 5.81 0.61 1.36
C GLU A 59 4.46 0.35 0.67
N LEU A 60 3.44 1.13 0.99
CA LEU A 60 2.12 1.01 0.35
C LEU A 60 2.15 1.42 -1.13
N ARG A 61 2.95 2.41 -1.51
CA ARG A 61 3.19 2.77 -2.93
C ARG A 61 3.91 1.65 -3.68
N LEU A 62 4.92 1.02 -3.06
CA LEU A 62 5.59 -0.16 -3.63
C LEU A 62 4.64 -1.36 -3.74
N LEU A 63 3.77 -1.54 -2.75
CA LEU A 63 2.74 -2.58 -2.78
C LEU A 63 1.80 -2.42 -3.97
N LEU A 64 1.41 -1.17 -4.31
CA LEU A 64 0.56 -0.88 -5.48
C LEU A 64 1.16 -1.47 -6.75
N PHE A 65 2.45 -1.19 -7.00
CA PHE A 65 3.19 -1.77 -8.13
C PHE A 65 3.22 -3.30 -8.07
N LYS A 66 3.47 -3.87 -6.90
CA LYS A 66 3.62 -5.31 -6.71
C LYS A 66 2.34 -6.11 -6.95
N VAL A 67 1.17 -5.58 -6.58
CA VAL A 67 -0.09 -6.32 -6.68
C VAL A 67 -0.82 -6.13 -8.01
N LEU A 68 -0.46 -5.08 -8.76
CA LEU A 68 -1.10 -4.75 -10.03
C LEU A 68 -1.07 -5.91 -11.05
N PRO A 69 0.06 -6.62 -11.26
CA PRO A 69 0.10 -7.74 -12.20
C PRO A 69 -0.83 -8.90 -11.83
N SER A 70 -1.13 -9.09 -10.54
CA SER A 70 -1.96 -10.19 -10.05
C SER A 70 -3.46 -9.88 -10.01
N TRP A 71 -3.85 -8.63 -10.21
CA TRP A 71 -5.26 -8.26 -10.31
C TRP A 71 -5.81 -8.60 -11.69
N GLU A 72 -7.01 -9.19 -11.73
CA GLU A 72 -7.69 -9.61 -12.96
C GLU A 72 -9.01 -8.84 -13.13
N PRO A 73 -9.16 -8.03 -14.18
CA PRO A 73 -10.40 -7.29 -14.43
C PRO A 73 -11.57 -8.25 -14.69
N GLY A 74 -12.74 -7.97 -14.11
CA GLY A 74 -13.93 -8.80 -14.23
C GLY A 74 -13.90 -10.12 -13.43
N LYS A 75 -12.77 -10.45 -12.79
CA LYS A 75 -12.65 -11.61 -11.89
C LYS A 75 -12.59 -11.15 -10.44
N GLY A 76 -13.75 -10.86 -9.87
CA GLY A 76 -13.91 -10.52 -8.45
C GLY A 76 -14.13 -9.04 -8.22
N ARG A 77 -13.24 -8.40 -7.44
CA ARG A 77 -13.43 -7.01 -6.99
C ARG A 77 -12.77 -6.02 -7.94
N GLU A 78 -13.37 -4.82 -8.01
CA GLU A 78 -12.73 -3.62 -8.57
C GLU A 78 -11.32 -3.43 -7.99
N PHE A 79 -10.42 -2.83 -8.75
CA PHE A 79 -9.02 -2.71 -8.40
C PHE A 79 -8.83 -2.02 -7.06
N ARG A 80 -9.59 -0.95 -6.80
CA ARG A 80 -9.54 -0.22 -5.51
C ARG A 80 -9.78 -1.15 -4.33
N GLN A 81 -10.83 -1.97 -4.40
CA GLN A 81 -11.19 -2.87 -3.31
C GLN A 81 -10.18 -4.01 -3.14
N TYR A 82 -9.65 -4.52 -4.27
CA TYR A 82 -8.57 -5.50 -4.28
C TYR A 82 -7.33 -4.93 -3.58
N TYR A 83 -6.90 -3.73 -3.97
CA TYR A 83 -5.75 -3.05 -3.40
C TYR A 83 -5.93 -2.78 -1.90
N ILE A 84 -7.10 -2.29 -1.46
CA ILE A 84 -7.41 -2.10 -0.02
C ILE A 84 -7.25 -3.42 0.75
N GLY A 85 -7.69 -4.55 0.19
CA GLY A 85 -7.50 -5.87 0.79
C GLY A 85 -6.01 -6.23 0.93
N ALA A 86 -5.23 -5.97 -0.12
CA ALA A 86 -3.78 -6.19 -0.10
C ALA A 86 -3.07 -5.30 0.94
N MET A 87 -3.44 -4.02 1.02
CA MET A 87 -2.90 -3.08 2.01
C MET A 87 -3.14 -3.58 3.43
N LYS A 88 -4.38 -3.97 3.78
CA LYS A 88 -4.70 -4.49 5.12
C LYS A 88 -3.84 -5.70 5.50
N LYS A 89 -3.67 -6.64 4.57
CA LYS A 89 -2.83 -7.83 4.76
C LYS A 89 -1.35 -7.44 4.94
N HIS A 90 -0.88 -6.47 4.17
CA HIS A 90 0.50 -6.00 4.22
C HIS A 90 0.79 -5.29 5.56
N LEU A 91 -0.04 -4.33 5.96
CA LEU A 91 0.07 -3.63 7.24
C LEU A 91 0.02 -4.60 8.44
N TRP A 92 -0.84 -5.62 8.40
CA TRP A 92 -0.85 -6.66 9.43
C TRP A 92 0.46 -7.44 9.52
N LYS A 93 1.11 -7.73 8.38
CA LYS A 93 2.43 -8.37 8.35
C LYS A 93 3.51 -7.45 8.91
N LEU A 94 3.48 -6.16 8.57
CA LEU A 94 4.40 -5.16 9.13
C LEU A 94 4.26 -5.09 10.65
N ARG A 95 3.02 -5.01 11.16
CA ARG A 95 2.75 -5.03 12.60
C ARG A 95 3.33 -6.26 13.28
N LYS A 96 3.11 -7.45 12.70
CA LYS A 96 3.68 -8.71 13.24
C LYS A 96 5.21 -8.72 13.27
N ARG A 97 5.85 -8.15 12.25
CA ARG A 97 7.32 -8.03 12.20
C ARG A 97 7.82 -7.08 13.27
N ALA A 98 7.23 -5.89 13.38
CA ALA A 98 7.58 -4.92 14.42
C ALA A 98 7.41 -5.51 15.83
N THR A 99 6.32 -6.24 16.09
CA THR A 99 6.14 -6.93 17.37
C THR A 99 7.21 -8.00 17.61
N ARG A 100 7.61 -8.78 16.60
CA ARG A 100 8.68 -9.78 16.75
C ARG A 100 10.03 -9.16 17.14
N PHE A 101 10.38 -8.01 16.59
CA PHE A 101 11.63 -7.33 16.94
C PHE A 101 11.61 -6.78 18.38
N ASN A 102 10.44 -6.42 18.92
CA ASN A 102 10.32 -6.02 20.32
C ASN A 102 10.47 -7.19 21.32
N PHE A 103 10.58 -8.44 20.86
CA PHE A 103 10.73 -9.62 21.70
C PHE A 103 12.11 -10.29 21.61
N VAL A 104 13.02 -9.79 20.77
CA VAL A 104 14.41 -10.28 20.78
C VAL A 104 15.11 -9.56 21.94
N SER A 105 15.58 -10.31 22.94
CA SER A 105 16.35 -9.68 24.02
C SER A 105 17.70 -9.20 23.48
N ILE A 106 18.25 -8.15 24.08
CA ILE A 106 19.60 -7.66 23.73
C ILE A 106 20.62 -8.80 23.83
N GLU A 107 20.42 -9.72 24.79
CA GLU A 107 21.28 -10.88 24.99
C GLU A 107 21.23 -11.87 23.80
N GLU A 108 20.06 -12.05 23.17
CA GLU A 108 19.93 -12.89 21.97
C GLU A 108 20.59 -12.24 20.74
N MET A 109 20.52 -10.90 20.60
CA MET A 109 21.21 -10.19 19.53
C MET A 109 22.74 -10.19 19.71
N GLU A 110 23.22 -10.07 20.94
CA GLU A 110 24.66 -10.12 21.27
C GLU A 110 25.24 -11.53 21.04
N ALA A 111 24.48 -12.58 21.33
CA ALA A 111 24.89 -13.96 21.10
C ALA A 111 25.06 -14.28 19.60
N ASP A 112 24.15 -13.82 18.74
CA ASP A 112 24.25 -14.00 17.29
C ASP A 112 25.44 -13.22 16.69
N TYR A 113 25.78 -12.05 17.26
CA TYR A 113 26.91 -11.24 16.82
C TYR A 113 28.27 -11.80 17.27
N ALA A 114 28.32 -12.47 18.42
CA ALA A 114 29.53 -13.13 18.92
C ALA A 114 29.80 -14.50 18.25
N ALA A 115 28.80 -15.06 17.56
CA ALA A 115 28.87 -16.36 16.89
C ALA A 115 29.19 -16.28 15.39
N GLY A 116 29.31 -15.08 14.81
CA GLY A 116 29.72 -14.82 13.42
C GLY A 116 31.12 -14.23 13.32
#